data_AF-A0A966IWR0-F1
#
_entry.id   AF-A0A966IWR0-F1
#
_cell.length_a   1.000
_cell.length_b   1.000
_cell.length_c   1.000
_cell.angle_alpha   90.00
_cell.angle_beta   90.00
_cell.angle_gamma   90.00
#
_symmetry.space_group_name_H-M   'P 1'
#
loop_
_entity.id
_entity.type
_entity.pdbx_description
1 polymer ?
#
loop_
_entity_poly.entity_id
_entity_poly.type
_entity_poly.pdbx_seq_one_letter_code
_entity_poly.pdbx_strand_id
1 'polypeptide(L)' 'MPQTVDYYFAPQSPWAYLGHQRLRDVAKAAGALVRVRPVDLGGKVFPISGGLPLGQRAPQRQAYRLVEL' A
#
# COMPACT_ATOMS: atom_id res chain seq x y z
N MET A 1 15.63 7.93 22.43
CA MET A 1 14.64 8.54 21.52
C MET A 1 13.83 7.43 20.87
N PRO A 2 12.49 7.53 20.77
CA PRO A 2 11.69 6.49 20.12
C PRO A 2 12.02 6.42 18.62
N GLN A 3 12.14 5.20 18.10
CA GLN A 3 12.30 4.99 16.66
C GLN A 3 11.01 5.41 15.93
N THR A 4 11.15 5.94 14.71
CA THR A 4 10.00 6.33 13.87
C THR A 4 9.93 5.42 12.65
N VAL A 5 8.74 4.86 12.40
CA VAL A 5 8.41 4.06 11.22
C VAL A 5 7.53 4.90 10.31
N ASP A 6 8.04 5.25 9.13
CA ASP A 6 7.21 5.84 8.09
C ASP A 6 6.43 4.73 7.36
N TYR A 7 5.12 4.71 7.55
CA TYR A 7 4.23 3.67 7.05
C TYR A 7 3.45 4.15 5.82
N TYR A 8 3.96 3.79 4.64
CA TYR A 8 3.36 4.11 3.35
C TYR A 8 2.35 3.06 2.93
N PHE A 9 1.13 3.49 2.57
CA PHE A 9 0.11 2.59 2.05
C PHE A 9 -0.89 3.33 1.15
N ALA A 10 -1.57 2.59 0.28
CA ALA A 10 -2.64 3.10 -0.55
C ALA A 10 -3.98 2.57 0.00
N PRO A 11 -4.87 3.42 0.54
CA PRO A 11 -6.12 2.96 1.17
C PRO A 11 -7.01 2.10 0.25
N GLN A 12 -6.94 2.31 -1.06
CA GLN A 12 -7.67 1.52 -2.06
C GLN A 12 -7.09 0.11 -2.30
N SER A 13 -5.92 -0.21 -1.74
CA SER A 13 -5.29 -1.52 -1.89
C SER A 13 -5.75 -2.46 -0.77
N PRO A 14 -6.49 -3.55 -1.07
CA PRO A 14 -6.87 -4.51 -0.03
C PRO A 14 -5.66 -5.15 0.65
N TRP A 15 -4.56 -5.33 -0.09
CA TRP A 15 -3.29 -5.86 0.41
C TRP A 15 -2.66 -5.00 1.52
N ALA A 16 -2.95 -3.70 1.57
CA ALA A 16 -2.41 -2.81 2.61
C ALA A 16 -2.84 -3.22 4.02
N TYR A 17 -3.97 -3.93 4.14
CA TYR A 17 -4.56 -4.30 5.41
C TYR A 17 -4.06 -5.64 5.96
N LEU A 18 -3.49 -6.53 5.13
CA LEU A 18 -2.99 -7.83 5.57
C LEU A 18 -1.94 -7.71 6.68
N GLY A 19 -1.08 -6.68 6.62
CA GLY A 19 -0.03 -6.43 7.61
C GLY A 19 -0.35 -5.31 8.61
N HIS A 20 -1.46 -4.59 8.45
CA HIS A 20 -1.73 -3.35 9.17
C HIS A 20 -1.77 -3.54 10.69
N GLN A 21 -2.57 -4.50 11.14
CA GLN A 21 -2.73 -4.78 12.56
C GLN A 21 -1.42 -5.25 13.20
N ARG A 22 -0.71 -6.18 12.53
CA ARG A 22 0.60 -6.68 12.97
C ARG A 22 1.62 -5.56 13.14
N LEU A 23 1.71 -4.64 12.17
CA LEU A 23 2.63 -3.50 12.24
C LEU A 23 2.34 -2.61 13.45
N ARG A 24 1.05 -2.32 13.70
CA ARG A 24 0.64 -1.52 14.86
C ARG A 24 1.03 -2.17 16.18
N ASP A 25 0.82 -3.47 16.31
CA ASP A 25 1.11 -4.21 17.54
C ASP A 25 2.62 -4.26 17.83
N VAL A 26 3.44 -4.50 16.80
CA VAL A 26 4.91 -4.48 16.92
C VAL A 26 5.42 -3.09 17.28
N ALA A 27 4.95 -2.04 16.61
CA ALA A 27 5.38 -0.68 16.90
C ALA A 27 5.01 -0.26 18.34
N LYS A 28 3.80 -0.62 18.80
CA LYS A 28 3.37 -0.41 20.18
C LYS A 28 4.27 -1.14 21.17
N ALA A 29 4.57 -2.42 20.93
CA ALA A 29 5.45 -3.22 21.79
C ALA A 29 6.88 -2.67 21.87
N ALA A 30 7.38 -2.09 20.78
CA ALA A 30 8.71 -1.49 20.69
C ALA A 30 8.78 -0.04 21.19
N GLY A 31 7.66 0.58 21.58
CA GLY A 31 7.61 2.02 21.92
C GLY A 31 7.96 2.92 20.74
N ALA A 32 7.74 2.46 19.51
CA ALA A 32 8.03 3.19 18.28
C ALA A 32 6.85 4.09 17.84
N LEU A 33 7.17 5.20 17.19
CA LEU A 33 6.18 6.07 16.55
C LEU A 33 5.88 5.57 15.14
N VAL A 34 4.61 5.54 14.75
CA VAL A 34 4.19 5.23 13.37
C VAL A 34 3.70 6.51 12.71
N ARG A 35 4.42 6.95 11.67
CA ARG A 35 4.00 8.08 10.83
C ARG A 35 3.29 7.53 9.59
N VAL A 36 1.98 7.68 9.57
CA VAL A 36 1.14 7.19 8.48
C VAL A 36 1.28 8.11 7.24
N ARG A 37 1.51 7.52 6.07
CA ARG A 37 1.76 8.22 4.80
C ARG A 37 0.90 7.62 3.68
N PRO A 38 -0.35 8.06 3.49
CA PRO A 38 -1.16 7.63 2.36
C PRO A 38 -0.48 8.01 1.04
N VAL A 39 -0.44 7.09 0.08
CA VAL A 39 0.19 7.31 -1.24
C VAL A 39 -0.82 7.26 -2.38
N ASP A 40 -0.63 8.17 -3.34
CA ASP A 40 -1.35 8.16 -4.60
C ASP A 40 -0.67 7.23 -5.61
N LEU A 41 -1.09 5.96 -5.63
CA LEU A 41 -0.56 4.99 -6.57
C LEU A 41 -0.89 5.34 -8.03
N GLY A 42 -2.12 5.80 -8.28
CA GLY A 42 -2.65 5.99 -9.63
C GLY A 42 -2.09 7.24 -10.32
N GLY A 43 -2.12 8.37 -9.62
CA GLY A 43 -1.72 9.66 -10.17
C GLY A 43 -0.22 9.96 -10.05
N LYS A 44 0.49 9.36 -9.08
CA LYS A 44 1.91 9.68 -8.85
C LYS A 44 2.85 8.49 -9.00
N VAL A 45 2.57 7.36 -8.35
CA VAL A 45 3.56 6.27 -8.30
C VAL A 45 3.65 5.49 -9.61
N PHE A 46 2.53 5.10 -10.22
CA PHE A 46 2.54 4.34 -11.48
C PHE A 46 3.27 5.07 -12.62
N PRO A 47 3.00 6.37 -12.91
CA PRO A 47 3.68 7.08 -13.98
C PRO A 47 5.20 7.15 -13.81
N ILE A 48 5.71 7.35 -12.59
CA ILE A 48 7.16 7.51 -12.35
C ILE A 48 7.91 6.17 -12.26
N SER A 49 7.21 5.07 -12.02
CA SER A 49 7.80 3.73 -11.85
C SER A 49 7.68 2.84 -13.09
N GLY A 50 7.03 3.32 -14.15
CA GLY A 50 6.70 2.51 -15.34
C GLY A 50 5.54 1.55 -15.13
N GLY A 51 4.82 1.66 -14.01
CA GLY A 51 3.60 0.90 -13.74
C GLY A 51 2.43 1.42 -14.58
N LEU A 52 1.53 0.52 -14.99
CA LEU A 52 0.29 0.88 -15.67
C LEU A 52 -0.90 0.86 -14.69
N PRO A 53 -1.73 1.93 -14.67
CA PRO A 53 -2.99 1.92 -13.94
C PRO A 53 -3.91 0.82 -14.50
N LEU A 54 -4.89 0.39 -13.69
CA LEU A 54 -5.72 -0.79 -13.98
C LEU A 54 -6.31 -0.77 -15.40
N GLY A 55 -6.90 0.36 -15.82
CA GLY A 55 -7.55 0.49 -17.13
C GLY A 55 -6.58 0.46 -18.33
N GLN A 56 -5.27 0.59 -18.11
CA GLN A 56 -4.25 0.52 -19.15
C GLN A 56 -3.54 -0.84 -19.21
N ARG A 57 -3.88 -1.79 -18.32
CA ARG A 57 -3.30 -3.14 -18.34
C ARG A 57 -3.90 -3.98 -19.47
N ALA A 58 -3.22 -5.06 -19.85
CA ALA A 58 -3.73 -5.99 -20.86
C ALA A 58 -5.14 -6.53 -20.51
N PRO A 59 -6.04 -6.73 -21.49
CA PRO A 59 -7.43 -7.13 -21.23
C PRO A 59 -7.57 -8.37 -20.35
N GLN A 60 -6.66 -9.34 -20.48
CA GLN A 60 -6.64 -10.57 -19.68
C GLN A 60 -6.46 -10.28 -18.18
N ARG A 61 -5.64 -9.28 -17.83
CA ARG A 61 -5.44 -8.86 -16.44
C ARG A 61 -6.61 -8.04 -15.90
N GLN A 62 -7.29 -7.28 -16.75
CA GLN A 62 -8.49 -6.55 -16.37
C GLN A 62 -9.64 -7.53 -16.08
N ALA A 63 -9.82 -8.53 -16.93
CA ALA A 63 -10.85 -9.56 -16.78
C ALA A 63 -10.69 -10.38 -15.49
N TYR A 64 -9.45 -10.66 -15.08
CA TYR A 64 -9.17 -11.44 -13.88
C TYR A 64 -9.10 -10.61 -12.59
N ARG A 65 -9.30 -9.29 -12.66
CA ARG A 65 -8.99 -8.35 -11.57
C ARG A 65 -9.68 -8.70 -10.24
N LEU A 66 -10.96 -9.08 -10.29
CA LEU A 66 -11.74 -9.39 -9.09
C LEU A 66 -11.47 -10.80 -8.55
N VAL A 67 -10.78 -11.64 -9.32
CA VAL A 67 -10.38 -12.99 -8.91
C VAL A 67 -8.98 -12.99 -8.28
N GLU A 68 -8.10 -12.09 -8.72
CA GLU A 68 -6.75 -11.92 -8.16
C GLU A 68 -6.69 -11.00 -6.91
N LEU A 69 -7.82 -10.47 -6.45
CA LEU A 69 -7.93 -9.55 -5.30
C LEU A 69 -8.37 -10.27 -4.03
#